data_AF-A0A2M8R7T8-F1
#
_entry.id   AF-A0A2M8R7T8-F1
#
_cell.length_a   1.000
_cell.length_b   1.000
_cell.length_c   1.000
_cell.angle_alpha   90.00
_cell.angle_beta   90.00
_cell.angle_gamma   90.00
#
_symmetry.space_group_name_H-M   'P 1'
#
loop_
_entity.id
_entity.type
_entity.pdbx_description
1 polymer ?
#
loop_
_entity_poly.entity_id
_entity_poly.type
_entity_poly.pdbx_seq_one_letter_code
_entity_poly.pdbx_strand_id
1 'polypeptide(L)'
;MNIDGISPDSLQRIADLLRQQHGSLNTLPLSPVGEFQTRTVTLETLMREVTECLAQDFRHRPAQDFPMLYFACGKARVGSTALSNLFGMTGMPSYYQPLKAILRDALVGRPLTPWIVPSATDEPHIFSKETIGPYVLAESLFNPLQLLIEAGYPRHRLHLIMLDREPASSLASWLDKLISRAPADTLLRHYVVAALSAAHVASYAERQGVRVTHYVYEVSKEAVSSVRVLFDRLDLSSSFTENAVTSWREPGDVQANNARVIFPSEATIYKVPNLHTSDSAYRYQRRATASLSEAQLEVLERCGVNDAYRASVAACVRDLGLNAAMSARLFGDWFAAAA
;
A
#
# COMPACT_ATOMS: atom_id res chain seq x y z
N MET A 1 -13.95 23.83 8.89
CA MET A 1 -13.10 24.35 7.79
C MET A 1 -13.59 23.67 6.53
N ASN A 2 -14.21 24.40 5.61
CA ASN A 2 -14.74 23.82 4.37
C ASN A 2 -13.61 23.81 3.33
N ILE A 3 -13.00 22.65 3.12
CA ILE A 3 -12.01 22.47 2.05
C ILE A 3 -12.81 22.06 0.82
N ASP A 4 -13.50 23.03 0.21
CA ASP A 4 -14.22 22.78 -1.04
C ASP A 4 -13.23 22.35 -2.12
N GLY A 5 -13.45 21.14 -2.64
CA GLY A 5 -12.48 20.32 -3.37
C GLY A 5 -12.19 20.73 -4.82
N ILE A 6 -12.18 22.03 -5.14
CA ILE A 6 -12.05 22.48 -6.54
C ILE A 6 -10.84 23.41 -6.79
N SER A 7 -10.28 24.14 -5.82
CA SER A 7 -9.09 24.98 -6.10
C SER A 7 -7.75 24.23 -6.02
N PRO A 8 -6.72 24.60 -6.81
CA PRO A 8 -5.34 24.14 -6.63
C PRO A 8 -4.77 24.47 -5.23
N ASP A 9 -5.15 25.63 -4.67
CA ASP A 9 -4.76 26.07 -3.32
C ASP A 9 -5.25 25.10 -2.24
N SER A 10 -6.39 24.44 -2.48
CA SER A 10 -6.97 23.43 -1.60
C SER A 10 -6.11 22.15 -1.55
N LEU A 11 -5.55 21.71 -2.68
CA LEU A 11 -4.66 20.53 -2.70
C LEU A 11 -3.31 20.82 -2.04
N GLN A 12 -2.70 21.99 -2.34
CA GLN A 12 -1.45 22.39 -1.71
C GLN A 12 -1.59 22.46 -0.19
N ARG A 13 -2.70 23.05 0.29
CA ARG A 13 -3.02 23.10 1.72
C ARG A 13 -3.14 21.71 2.34
N ILE A 14 -3.82 20.77 1.68
CA ILE A 14 -3.91 19.38 2.18
C ILE A 14 -2.51 18.75 2.24
N ALA A 15 -1.68 18.95 1.21
CA ALA A 15 -0.31 18.45 1.19
C ALA A 15 0.54 19.05 2.33
N ASP A 16 0.39 20.34 2.63
CA ASP A 16 1.08 21.00 3.73
C ASP A 16 0.62 20.47 5.10
N LEU A 17 -0.69 20.33 5.30
CA LEU A 17 -1.25 19.73 6.52
C LEU A 17 -0.79 18.28 6.71
N LEU A 18 -0.69 17.52 5.62
CA LEU A 18 -0.15 16.18 5.63
C LEU A 18 1.31 16.22 6.09
N ARG A 19 2.19 16.96 5.43
CA ARG A 19 3.61 17.04 5.79
C ARG A 19 3.83 17.47 7.25
N GLN A 20 2.95 18.33 7.77
CA GLN A 20 2.96 18.77 9.17
C GLN A 20 2.31 17.77 10.15
N GLN A 21 1.75 16.67 9.65
CA GLN A 21 0.94 15.69 10.41
C GLN A 21 -0.16 16.37 11.25
N HIS A 22 -0.80 17.38 10.67
CA HIS A 22 -1.73 18.23 11.38
C HIS A 22 -3.05 17.48 11.68
N GLY A 23 -3.43 17.41 12.95
CA GLY A 23 -4.59 16.64 13.42
C GLY A 23 -5.95 17.06 12.84
N SER A 24 -6.04 18.24 12.23
CA SER A 24 -7.28 18.71 11.57
C SER A 24 -7.74 17.81 10.41
N LEU A 25 -6.84 17.02 9.81
CA LEU A 25 -7.21 16.06 8.77
C LEU A 25 -8.07 14.91 9.33
N ASN A 26 -7.93 14.59 10.62
CA ASN A 26 -8.68 13.50 11.25
C ASN A 26 -10.16 13.87 11.48
N THR A 27 -10.43 15.14 11.76
CA THR A 27 -11.76 15.66 12.11
C THR A 27 -12.46 16.37 10.95
N LEU A 28 -11.80 16.51 9.80
CA LEU A 28 -12.39 17.09 8.59
C LEU A 28 -13.60 16.25 8.14
N PRO A 29 -14.80 16.84 8.02
CA PRO A 29 -15.94 16.16 7.42
C PRO A 29 -15.66 15.85 5.95
N LEU A 30 -15.75 14.57 5.59
CA LEU A 30 -15.64 14.06 4.24
C LEU A 30 -17.05 13.81 3.72
N SER A 31 -17.48 14.59 2.73
CA SER A 31 -18.80 14.45 2.10
C SER A 31 -18.93 13.16 1.29
N PRO A 32 -20.15 12.65 1.07
CA PRO A 32 -20.41 11.55 0.15
C PRO A 32 -19.81 11.77 -1.25
N VAL A 33 -19.35 10.68 -1.88
CA VAL A 33 -18.74 10.66 -3.21
C VAL A 33 -19.34 9.51 -4.02
N GLY A 34 -20.45 9.81 -4.71
CA GLY A 34 -21.16 8.84 -5.54
C GLY A 34 -21.45 7.52 -4.79
N GLU A 35 -21.17 6.40 -5.45
CA GLU A 35 -21.35 5.06 -4.86
C GLU A 35 -20.17 4.62 -3.98
N PHE A 36 -19.03 5.33 -4.03
CA PHE A 36 -17.84 4.99 -3.25
C PHE A 36 -17.94 5.45 -1.79
N GLN A 37 -18.73 6.47 -1.50
CA GLN A 37 -18.98 6.89 -0.12
C GLN A 37 -20.39 7.46 -0.03
N THR A 38 -21.27 6.78 0.70
CA THR A 38 -22.70 7.13 0.74
C THR A 38 -23.09 7.97 1.97
N ARG A 39 -22.15 8.18 2.89
CA ARG A 39 -22.35 8.94 4.13
C ARG A 39 -21.24 9.94 4.39
N THR A 40 -21.59 11.03 5.09
CA THR A 40 -20.61 11.96 5.63
C THR A 40 -19.91 11.32 6.82
N VAL A 41 -18.58 11.39 6.83
CA VAL A 41 -17.73 10.77 7.86
C VAL A 41 -16.52 11.65 8.15
N THR A 42 -15.89 11.47 9.31
CA THR A 42 -14.53 11.94 9.54
C THR A 42 -13.57 10.76 9.47
N LEU A 43 -12.29 11.02 9.20
CA LEU A 43 -11.29 9.96 9.21
C LEU A 43 -11.20 9.31 10.60
N GLU A 44 -11.27 10.11 11.67
CA GLU A 44 -11.30 9.61 13.05
C GLU A 44 -12.47 8.64 13.29
N THR A 45 -13.68 8.99 12.83
CA THR A 45 -14.87 8.13 13.00
C THR A 45 -14.70 6.82 12.23
N LEU A 46 -14.25 6.89 10.97
CA LEU A 46 -13.99 5.70 10.15
C LEU A 46 -12.92 4.80 10.77
N MET A 47 -11.79 5.39 11.20
CA MET A 47 -10.70 4.63 11.78
C MET A 47 -11.14 3.95 13.08
N ARG A 48 -11.91 4.63 13.93
CA ARG A 48 -12.49 4.03 15.14
C ARG A 48 -13.38 2.83 14.81
N GLU A 49 -14.33 2.96 13.89
CA GLU A 49 -15.24 1.87 13.51
C GLU A 49 -14.48 0.64 12.97
N VAL A 50 -13.47 0.87 12.13
CA VAL A 50 -12.64 -0.23 11.58
C VAL A 50 -11.78 -0.88 12.66
N THR A 51 -11.16 -0.07 13.53
CA THR A 51 -10.38 -0.55 14.68
C THR A 51 -11.24 -1.37 15.64
N GLU A 52 -12.45 -0.90 15.97
CA GLU A 52 -13.39 -1.61 16.83
C GLU A 52 -13.85 -2.94 16.21
N CYS A 53 -14.06 -2.97 14.89
CA CYS A 53 -14.36 -4.21 14.17
C CYS A 53 -13.21 -5.21 14.31
N LEU A 54 -11.96 -4.80 14.00
CA LEU A 54 -10.77 -5.66 14.11
C LEU A 54 -10.53 -6.15 15.55
N ALA A 55 -10.75 -5.29 16.54
CA ALA A 55 -10.54 -5.60 17.94
C ALA A 55 -11.42 -6.76 18.45
N GLN A 56 -12.50 -7.11 17.75
CA GLN A 56 -13.36 -8.25 18.08
C GLN A 56 -12.59 -9.58 18.04
N ASP A 57 -11.64 -9.73 17.12
CA ASP A 57 -10.78 -10.92 17.01
C ASP A 57 -9.48 -10.78 17.84
N PHE A 58 -9.00 -9.55 18.05
CA PHE A 58 -7.67 -9.33 18.61
C PHE A 58 -7.64 -9.18 20.14
N ARG A 59 -8.63 -8.53 20.76
CA ARG A 59 -8.54 -8.00 22.13
C ARG A 59 -8.31 -9.06 23.23
N HIS A 60 -8.78 -10.28 22.99
CA HIS A 60 -8.68 -11.39 23.96
C HIS A 60 -7.61 -12.42 23.60
N ARG A 61 -6.87 -12.16 22.52
CA ARG A 61 -5.86 -13.06 22.01
C ARG A 61 -4.51 -12.72 22.62
N PRO A 62 -3.79 -13.69 23.19
CA PRO A 62 -2.46 -13.42 23.73
C PRO A 62 -1.45 -13.22 22.59
N ALA A 63 -0.41 -12.44 22.85
CA ALA A 63 0.51 -11.97 21.81
C ALA A 63 1.19 -13.11 21.04
N GLN A 64 1.52 -14.22 21.71
CA GLN A 64 2.15 -15.39 21.09
C GLN A 64 1.27 -16.10 20.06
N ASP A 65 -0.05 -15.93 20.16
CA ASP A 65 -0.97 -16.58 19.23
C ASP A 65 -1.05 -15.82 17.92
N PHE A 66 -0.66 -14.54 17.86
CA PHE A 66 -0.61 -13.79 16.61
C PHE A 66 0.55 -14.27 15.76
N PRO A 67 0.38 -14.51 14.44
CA PRO A 67 1.48 -14.84 13.55
C PRO A 67 2.40 -13.63 13.32
N MET A 68 3.61 -13.83 12.78
CA MET A 68 4.40 -12.72 12.26
C MET A 68 3.72 -12.21 10.98
N LEU A 69 3.29 -10.94 10.99
CA LEU A 69 2.67 -10.31 9.83
C LEU A 69 3.68 -9.43 9.08
N TYR A 70 4.00 -9.86 7.86
CA TYR A 70 4.69 -9.05 6.86
C TYR A 70 3.67 -8.18 6.13
N PHE A 71 3.62 -6.92 6.54
CA PHE A 71 2.59 -5.97 6.14
C PHE A 71 3.11 -5.03 5.05
N ALA A 72 2.73 -5.23 3.81
CA ALA A 72 3.18 -4.39 2.70
C ALA A 72 2.22 -3.21 2.46
N CYS A 73 2.70 -1.97 2.52
CA CYS A 73 1.85 -0.79 2.37
C CYS A 73 2.48 0.27 1.47
N GLY A 74 1.67 0.90 0.63
CA GLY A 74 2.07 2.03 -0.21
C GLY A 74 0.88 2.65 -0.94
N LYS A 75 1.10 3.69 -1.75
CA LYS A 75 0.05 4.18 -2.65
C LYS A 75 -0.36 3.11 -3.66
N ALA A 76 -1.59 3.14 -4.19
CA ALA A 76 -1.95 2.19 -5.25
C ALA A 76 -1.01 2.32 -6.46
N ARG A 77 -0.80 1.21 -7.19
CA ARG A 77 0.04 1.09 -8.40
C ARG A 77 1.57 0.99 -8.19
N VAL A 78 2.02 0.71 -6.97
CA VAL A 78 3.43 0.48 -6.59
C VAL A 78 3.91 -0.98 -6.70
N GLY A 79 3.18 -1.85 -7.41
CA GLY A 79 3.58 -3.26 -7.57
C GLY A 79 3.20 -4.19 -6.41
N SER A 80 2.36 -3.74 -5.47
CA SER A 80 1.97 -4.52 -4.29
C SER A 80 1.27 -5.86 -4.61
N THR A 81 0.49 -5.94 -5.70
CA THR A 81 -0.14 -7.21 -6.14
C THR A 81 0.89 -8.25 -6.58
N ALA A 82 1.95 -7.82 -7.29
CA ALA A 82 3.01 -8.75 -7.67
C ALA A 82 3.72 -9.28 -6.42
N LEU A 83 3.87 -8.45 -5.38
CA LEU A 83 4.43 -8.89 -4.11
C LEU A 83 3.50 -9.87 -3.38
N SER A 84 2.19 -9.64 -3.35
CA SER A 84 1.21 -10.62 -2.84
C SER A 84 1.34 -11.98 -3.52
N ASN A 85 1.45 -12.01 -4.84
CA ASN A 85 1.62 -13.25 -5.59
C ASN A 85 2.95 -13.93 -5.22
N LEU A 86 4.04 -13.16 -5.12
CA LEU A 86 5.34 -13.68 -4.72
C LEU A 86 5.29 -14.40 -3.36
N PHE A 87 4.74 -13.77 -2.33
CA PHE A 87 4.59 -14.39 -1.01
C PHE A 87 3.58 -15.55 -1.04
N GLY A 88 2.50 -15.43 -1.80
CA GLY A 88 1.57 -16.54 -2.03
C GLY A 88 2.26 -17.77 -2.59
N MET A 89 3.16 -17.59 -3.57
CA MET A 89 3.93 -18.65 -4.23
C MET A 89 4.94 -19.36 -3.33
N THR A 90 5.27 -18.79 -2.17
CA THR A 90 6.09 -19.48 -1.15
C THR A 90 5.26 -20.34 -0.20
N GLY A 91 3.94 -20.42 -0.42
CA GLY A 91 3.00 -21.16 0.43
C GLY A 91 2.47 -20.37 1.63
N MET A 92 2.82 -19.09 1.74
CA MET A 92 2.36 -18.20 2.81
C MET A 92 0.93 -17.69 2.51
N PRO A 93 0.01 -17.64 3.50
CA PRO A 93 -1.25 -16.93 3.35
C PRO A 93 -0.98 -15.45 3.00
N SER A 94 -1.49 -15.01 1.85
CA SER A 94 -1.29 -13.64 1.34
C SER A 94 -2.62 -12.91 1.21
N TYR A 95 -2.94 -12.06 2.18
CA TYR A 95 -4.21 -11.32 2.23
C TYR A 95 -4.19 -10.06 1.35
N TYR A 96 -5.24 -9.89 0.56
CA TYR A 96 -5.42 -8.75 -0.34
C TYR A 96 -6.27 -7.67 0.32
N GLN A 97 -5.63 -6.63 0.88
CA GLN A 97 -6.31 -5.43 1.38
C GLN A 97 -7.45 -5.65 2.41
N PRO A 98 -7.26 -6.50 3.44
CA PRO A 98 -8.32 -6.83 4.39
C PRO A 98 -8.85 -5.62 5.16
N LEU A 99 -8.00 -4.67 5.56
CA LEU A 99 -8.38 -3.51 6.37
C LEU A 99 -9.13 -2.49 5.53
N LYS A 100 -8.68 -2.31 4.29
CA LYS A 100 -9.36 -1.41 3.36
C LYS A 100 -10.71 -1.93 2.93
N ALA A 101 -10.91 -3.24 2.82
CA ALA A 101 -12.22 -3.82 2.58
C ALA A 101 -13.20 -3.44 3.70
N ILE A 102 -12.78 -3.52 4.97
CA ILE A 102 -13.58 -3.08 6.12
C ILE A 102 -13.85 -1.57 6.06
N LEU A 103 -12.83 -0.76 5.76
CA LEU A 103 -12.99 0.69 5.58
C LEU A 103 -14.03 1.01 4.49
N ARG A 104 -14.00 0.28 3.38
CA ARG A 104 -14.91 0.45 2.23
C ARG A 104 -16.34 0.08 2.57
N ASP A 105 -16.54 -1.03 3.28
CA ASP A 105 -17.86 -1.41 3.79
C ASP A 105 -18.39 -0.36 4.78
N ALA A 106 -17.53 0.19 5.63
CA ALA A 106 -17.88 1.32 6.49
C ALA A 106 -18.30 2.55 5.64
N LEU A 107 -17.54 2.94 4.62
CA LEU A 107 -17.86 4.11 3.78
C LEU A 107 -19.24 4.04 3.11
N VAL A 108 -19.74 2.83 2.85
CA VAL A 108 -21.06 2.61 2.22
C VAL A 108 -22.15 2.16 3.21
N GLY A 109 -21.86 2.12 4.51
CA GLY A 109 -22.83 1.76 5.55
C GLY A 109 -23.21 0.28 5.58
N ARG A 110 -22.35 -0.61 5.09
CA ARG A 110 -22.55 -2.07 5.19
C ARG A 110 -22.12 -2.59 6.56
N PRO A 111 -22.67 -3.73 7.03
CA PRO A 111 -22.15 -4.41 8.21
C PRO A 111 -20.67 -4.75 8.07
N LEU A 112 -19.89 -4.43 9.10
CA LEU A 112 -18.45 -4.69 9.12
C LEU A 112 -18.18 -6.13 9.54
N THR A 113 -17.27 -6.80 8.84
CA THR A 113 -16.82 -8.15 9.18
C THR A 113 -15.34 -8.10 9.54
N PRO A 114 -14.92 -8.57 10.72
CA PRO A 114 -13.52 -8.54 11.11
C PRO A 114 -12.67 -9.42 10.20
N TRP A 115 -11.43 -9.00 9.96
CA TRP A 115 -10.43 -9.87 9.37
C TRP A 115 -9.99 -10.91 10.40
N ILE A 116 -10.30 -12.17 10.15
CA ILE A 116 -9.90 -13.29 11.01
C ILE A 116 -8.47 -13.69 10.68
N VAL A 117 -7.58 -13.55 11.66
CA VAL A 117 -6.15 -13.88 11.53
C VAL A 117 -5.90 -15.30 12.05
N PRO A 118 -5.22 -16.19 11.30
CA PRO A 118 -4.96 -17.56 11.73
C PRO A 118 -4.05 -17.61 12.95
N SER A 119 -4.09 -18.70 13.71
CA SER A 119 -3.16 -18.93 14.84
C SER A 119 -1.71 -19.00 14.36
N ALA A 120 -0.78 -18.48 15.16
CA ALA A 120 0.67 -18.62 14.93
C ALA A 120 1.13 -20.09 14.92
N THR A 121 0.38 -20.99 15.56
CA THR A 121 0.64 -22.43 15.54
C THR A 121 0.36 -23.03 14.17
N ASP A 122 -0.71 -22.59 13.52
CA ASP A 122 -1.12 -23.12 12.21
C ASP A 122 -0.38 -22.41 11.06
N GLU A 123 -0.21 -21.09 11.18
CA GLU A 123 0.40 -20.24 10.17
C GLU A 123 1.37 -19.27 10.86
N PRO A 124 2.63 -19.64 11.14
CA PRO A 124 3.56 -18.80 11.91
C PRO A 124 3.89 -17.46 11.24
N HIS A 125 3.72 -17.39 9.92
CA HIS A 125 3.98 -16.23 9.08
C HIS A 125 2.80 -15.99 8.14
N ILE A 126 2.38 -14.74 8.03
CA ILE A 126 1.39 -14.31 7.03
C ILE A 126 1.87 -13.05 6.32
N PHE A 127 1.41 -12.87 5.09
CA PHE A 127 1.61 -11.65 4.33
C PHE A 127 0.27 -10.95 4.16
N SER A 128 0.25 -9.63 4.29
CA SER A 128 -0.91 -8.83 3.88
C SER A 128 -0.43 -7.60 3.16
N LYS A 129 -1.12 -7.23 2.08
CA LYS A 129 -0.88 -5.95 1.44
C LYS A 129 -2.01 -4.98 1.72
N GLU A 130 -1.68 -3.69 1.77
CA GLU A 130 -2.60 -2.58 1.73
C GLU A 130 -2.19 -1.54 0.70
N THR A 131 -3.16 -0.79 0.20
CA THR A 131 -2.88 0.36 -0.67
C THR A 131 -3.73 1.56 -0.33
N ILE A 132 -3.08 2.72 -0.31
CA ILE A 132 -3.70 4.02 -0.07
C ILE A 132 -4.27 4.59 -1.39
N GLY A 133 -5.45 5.21 -1.30
CA GLY A 133 -6.34 5.63 -2.39
C GLY A 133 -7.02 4.44 -3.10
N PRO A 134 -7.81 4.60 -4.17
CA PRO A 134 -7.79 5.77 -5.03
C PRO A 134 -9.10 6.56 -5.15
N TYR A 135 -10.24 6.03 -4.70
CA TYR A 135 -11.54 6.56 -5.14
C TYR A 135 -12.02 7.72 -4.29
N VAL A 136 -11.74 7.71 -2.99
CA VAL A 136 -12.15 8.79 -2.08
C VAL A 136 -10.99 9.29 -1.23
N LEU A 137 -11.16 10.49 -0.70
CA LEU A 137 -10.16 11.12 0.16
C LEU A 137 -9.91 10.31 1.44
N ALA A 138 -10.95 9.66 1.98
CA ALA A 138 -10.82 8.76 3.14
C ALA A 138 -9.83 7.60 2.87
N GLU A 139 -9.96 6.92 1.72
CA GLU A 139 -9.01 5.88 1.28
C GLU A 139 -7.61 6.46 1.06
N SER A 140 -7.48 7.75 0.78
CA SER A 140 -6.19 8.41 0.51
C SER A 140 -5.48 8.92 1.77
N LEU A 141 -6.20 9.05 2.88
CA LEU A 141 -5.69 9.57 4.15
C LEU A 141 -5.48 8.51 5.23
N PHE A 142 -6.21 7.38 5.18
CA PHE A 142 -6.16 6.41 6.27
C PHE A 142 -4.78 5.77 6.44
N ASN A 143 -4.42 5.50 7.70
CA ASN A 143 -3.22 4.77 8.06
C ASN A 143 -3.59 3.33 8.45
N PRO A 144 -3.38 2.34 7.58
CA PRO A 144 -3.80 0.97 7.87
C PRO A 144 -2.97 0.31 8.97
N LEU A 145 -1.71 0.70 9.17
CA LEU A 145 -0.89 0.17 10.25
C LEU A 145 -1.40 0.62 11.63
N GLN A 146 -1.87 1.87 11.72
CA GLN A 146 -2.50 2.40 12.93
C GLN A 146 -3.71 1.58 13.34
N LEU A 147 -4.56 1.17 12.39
CA LEU A 147 -5.71 0.31 12.64
C LEU A 147 -5.30 -1.03 13.29
N LEU A 148 -4.24 -1.67 12.79
CA LEU A 148 -3.75 -2.95 13.34
C LEU A 148 -3.25 -2.79 14.78
N ILE A 149 -2.42 -1.78 15.02
CA ILE A 149 -1.81 -1.57 16.35
C ILE A 149 -2.88 -1.19 17.37
N GLU A 150 -3.79 -0.28 17.03
CA GLU A 150 -4.86 0.16 17.93
C GLU A 150 -5.91 -0.94 18.17
N ALA A 151 -6.12 -1.84 17.21
CA ALA A 151 -6.99 -2.99 17.39
C ALA A 151 -6.38 -4.07 18.32
N GLY A 152 -5.08 -4.02 18.57
CA GLY A 152 -4.38 -4.91 19.49
C GLY A 152 -3.39 -5.88 18.84
N TYR A 153 -3.06 -5.73 17.55
CA TYR A 153 -2.02 -6.56 16.93
C TYR A 153 -0.65 -6.28 17.57
N PRO A 154 0.09 -7.29 18.07
CA PRO A 154 1.34 -7.05 18.77
C PRO A 154 2.40 -6.43 17.87
N ARG A 155 2.96 -5.29 18.27
CA ARG A 155 3.96 -4.53 17.49
C ARG A 155 5.20 -5.34 17.12
N HIS A 156 5.67 -6.21 18.01
CA HIS A 156 6.81 -7.10 17.76
C HIS A 156 6.49 -8.29 16.84
N ARG A 157 5.22 -8.47 16.46
CA ARG A 157 4.74 -9.42 15.45
C ARG A 157 4.37 -8.73 14.13
N LEU A 158 4.79 -7.48 13.95
CA LEU A 158 4.60 -6.71 12.72
C LEU A 158 5.97 -6.38 12.10
N HIS A 159 6.06 -6.58 10.78
CA HIS A 159 7.15 -6.04 9.96
C HIS A 159 6.52 -5.31 8.77
N LEU A 160 6.72 -4.00 8.70
CA LEU A 160 6.21 -3.16 7.63
C LEU A 160 7.15 -3.22 6.41
N ILE A 161 6.61 -3.57 5.26
CA ILE A 161 7.29 -3.45 3.97
C ILE A 161 6.73 -2.20 3.27
N MET A 162 7.47 -1.10 3.31
CA MET A 162 7.05 0.13 2.66
C MET A 162 7.30 0.06 1.17
N LEU A 163 6.22 0.18 0.40
CA LEU A 163 6.25 0.10 -1.05
C LEU A 163 6.12 1.49 -1.64
N ASP A 164 6.97 1.75 -2.64
CA ASP A 164 6.87 2.95 -3.45
C ASP A 164 7.25 2.67 -4.91
N ARG A 165 7.03 3.67 -5.76
CA ARG A 165 7.34 3.62 -7.19
C ARG A 165 7.48 5.03 -7.72
N GLU A 166 8.35 5.18 -8.72
CA GLU A 166 8.59 6.44 -9.41
C GLU A 166 7.28 7.20 -9.71
N PRO A 167 7.16 8.47 -9.25
CA PRO A 167 5.89 9.17 -9.21
C PRO A 167 5.19 9.33 -10.56
N ALA A 168 5.89 9.65 -11.64
CA ALA A 168 5.27 9.80 -12.95
C ALA A 168 4.77 8.44 -13.46
N SER A 169 5.58 7.39 -13.36
CA SER A 169 5.23 6.02 -13.77
C SER A 169 4.02 5.48 -13.00
N SER A 170 3.96 5.75 -11.70
CA SER A 170 2.84 5.31 -10.86
C SER A 170 1.57 6.12 -11.15
N LEU A 171 1.68 7.44 -11.38
CA LEU A 171 0.55 8.28 -11.77
C LEU A 171 -0.01 7.89 -13.15
N ALA A 172 0.85 7.62 -14.13
CA ALA A 172 0.43 7.16 -15.45
C ALA A 172 -0.36 5.84 -15.35
N SER A 173 0.14 4.86 -14.57
CA SER A 173 -0.61 3.62 -14.33
C SER A 173 -1.88 3.82 -13.52
N TRP A 174 -1.94 4.82 -12.65
CA TRP A 174 -3.11 5.16 -11.84
C TRP A 174 -4.21 5.72 -12.71
N LEU A 175 -3.91 6.70 -13.54
CA LEU A 175 -4.87 7.30 -14.47
C LEU A 175 -5.36 6.27 -15.48
N ASP A 176 -4.45 5.54 -16.15
CA ASP A 176 -4.81 4.49 -17.13
C ASP A 176 -5.83 3.47 -16.58
N LYS A 177 -5.66 3.04 -15.32
CA LYS A 177 -6.50 2.00 -14.73
C LYS A 177 -7.79 2.51 -14.11
N LEU A 178 -7.89 3.79 -13.78
CA LEU A 178 -8.93 4.31 -12.90
C LEU A 178 -9.77 5.43 -13.53
N ILE A 179 -9.36 5.98 -14.67
CA ILE A 179 -10.04 7.11 -15.32
C ILE A 179 -11.50 6.80 -15.70
N SER A 180 -11.83 5.53 -15.94
CA SER A 180 -13.22 5.10 -16.19
C SER A 180 -14.11 5.11 -14.93
N ARG A 181 -13.53 5.29 -13.75
CA ARG A 181 -14.22 5.24 -12.45
C ARG A 181 -14.30 6.59 -11.76
N ALA A 182 -13.38 7.52 -12.04
CA ALA A 182 -13.40 8.87 -11.50
C ALA A 182 -12.68 9.86 -12.43
N PRO A 183 -13.04 11.16 -12.40
CA PRO A 183 -12.37 12.19 -13.22
C PRO A 183 -10.86 12.29 -12.96
N ALA A 184 -10.09 12.64 -13.99
CA ALA A 184 -8.62 12.75 -13.92
C ALA A 184 -8.15 13.66 -12.78
N ASP A 185 -8.76 14.83 -12.63
CA ASP A 185 -8.37 15.81 -11.61
C ASP A 185 -8.61 15.30 -10.19
N THR A 186 -9.71 14.58 -9.97
CA THR A 186 -10.00 13.91 -8.71
C THR A 186 -8.96 12.82 -8.42
N LEU A 187 -8.64 12.01 -9.42
CA LEU A 187 -7.63 10.97 -9.31
C LEU A 187 -6.23 11.53 -9.03
N LEU A 188 -5.86 12.66 -9.63
CA LEU A 188 -4.60 13.35 -9.36
C LEU A 188 -4.54 13.85 -7.91
N ARG A 189 -5.61 14.47 -7.42
CA ARG A 189 -5.70 14.91 -6.01
C ARG A 189 -5.52 13.73 -5.06
N HIS A 190 -6.28 12.66 -5.26
CA HIS A 190 -6.17 11.46 -4.43
C HIS A 190 -4.80 10.79 -4.54
N TYR A 191 -4.18 10.83 -5.71
CA TYR A 191 -2.82 10.32 -5.90
C TYR A 191 -1.79 11.07 -5.05
N VAL A 192 -1.81 12.41 -5.09
CA VAL A 192 -0.91 13.25 -4.28
C VAL A 192 -1.11 12.97 -2.80
N VAL A 193 -2.36 12.98 -2.33
CA VAL A 193 -2.70 12.69 -0.92
C VAL A 193 -2.23 11.29 -0.54
N ALA A 194 -2.50 10.28 -1.36
CA ALA A 194 -2.10 8.90 -1.08
C ALA A 194 -0.58 8.72 -1.02
N ALA A 195 0.17 9.40 -1.90
CA ALA A 195 1.62 9.34 -1.90
C ALA A 195 2.22 9.92 -0.61
N LEU A 196 1.72 11.08 -0.16
CA LEU A 196 2.18 11.72 1.06
C LEU A 196 1.73 10.94 2.32
N SER A 197 0.50 10.44 2.35
CA SER A 197 0.00 9.59 3.44
C SER A 197 0.81 8.30 3.58
N ALA A 198 1.29 7.71 2.49
CA ALA A 198 2.14 6.51 2.54
C ALA A 198 3.44 6.77 3.31
N ALA A 199 4.07 7.93 3.14
CA ALA A 199 5.25 8.31 3.92
C ALA A 199 4.97 8.42 5.42
N HIS A 200 3.75 8.82 5.81
CA HIS A 200 3.37 8.86 7.22
C HIS A 200 3.16 7.48 7.84
N VAL A 201 2.75 6.48 7.06
CA VAL A 201 2.67 5.09 7.56
C VAL A 201 4.04 4.62 8.02
N ALA A 202 5.10 4.91 7.24
CA ALA A 202 6.47 4.60 7.61
C ALA A 202 6.89 5.35 8.90
N SER A 203 6.66 6.67 8.95
CA SER A 203 6.97 7.49 10.13
C SER A 203 6.22 7.03 11.39
N TYR A 204 4.97 6.59 11.23
CA TYR A 204 4.17 6.05 12.32
C TYR A 204 4.74 4.71 12.81
N ALA A 205 5.16 3.82 11.91
CA ALA A 205 5.77 2.55 12.25
C ALA A 205 7.03 2.73 13.10
N GLU A 206 7.92 3.64 12.70
CA GLU A 206 9.14 3.99 13.43
C GLU A 206 8.84 4.47 14.85
N ARG A 207 7.87 5.40 14.99
CA ARG A 207 7.43 5.88 16.31
C ARG A 207 6.83 4.79 17.19
N GLN A 208 6.21 3.78 16.59
CA GLN A 208 5.65 2.64 17.31
C GLN A 208 6.67 1.53 17.58
N GLY A 209 7.89 1.63 17.06
CA GLY A 209 8.92 0.59 17.18
C GLY A 209 8.65 -0.65 16.31
N VAL A 210 7.87 -0.51 15.24
CA VAL A 210 7.65 -1.56 14.24
C VAL A 210 8.83 -1.58 13.26
N ARG A 211 9.34 -2.77 12.94
CA ARG A 211 10.43 -2.91 11.95
C ARG A 211 9.94 -2.50 10.57
N VAL A 212 10.77 -1.76 9.82
CA VAL A 212 10.44 -1.27 8.48
C VAL A 212 11.50 -1.73 7.48
N THR A 213 11.06 -2.13 6.28
CA THR A 213 11.92 -2.34 5.11
C THR A 213 11.32 -1.64 3.90
N HIS A 214 12.07 -0.73 3.31
CA HIS A 214 11.67 -0.01 2.10
C HIS A 214 12.01 -0.83 0.86
N TYR A 215 11.00 -1.08 0.04
CA TYR A 215 11.08 -1.89 -1.16
C TYR A 215 10.43 -1.16 -2.34
N VAL A 216 11.22 -0.31 -2.99
CA VAL A 216 10.81 0.54 -4.11
C VAL A 216 10.74 -0.29 -5.39
N TYR A 217 9.64 -0.21 -6.15
CA TYR A 217 9.31 -1.11 -7.25
C TYR A 217 10.44 -1.28 -8.29
N GLU A 218 11.22 -0.24 -8.53
CA GLU A 218 12.37 -0.20 -9.43
C GLU A 218 13.43 -1.28 -9.11
N VAL A 219 13.55 -1.76 -7.87
CA VAL A 219 14.48 -2.87 -7.55
C VAL A 219 14.06 -4.19 -8.21
N SER A 220 12.81 -4.30 -8.66
CA SER A 220 12.30 -5.44 -9.43
C SER A 220 12.92 -5.54 -10.83
N LYS A 221 13.69 -4.54 -11.28
CA LYS A 221 14.54 -4.65 -12.49
C LYS A 221 15.58 -5.76 -12.33
N GLU A 222 15.93 -6.10 -11.09
CA GLU A 222 16.84 -7.18 -10.70
C GLU A 222 16.12 -8.17 -9.76
N ALA A 223 14.91 -8.58 -10.17
CA ALA A 223 13.92 -9.32 -9.38
C ALA A 223 14.47 -10.44 -8.47
N VAL A 224 15.23 -11.39 -9.01
CA VAL A 224 15.73 -12.53 -8.22
C VAL A 224 16.64 -12.06 -7.08
N SER A 225 17.55 -11.13 -7.38
CA SER A 225 18.51 -10.64 -6.40
C SER A 225 17.84 -9.77 -5.34
N SER A 226 16.94 -8.86 -5.74
CA SER A 226 16.26 -7.96 -4.82
C SER A 226 15.28 -8.71 -3.91
N VAL A 227 14.56 -9.71 -4.44
CA VAL A 227 13.69 -10.57 -3.62
C VAL A 227 14.50 -11.40 -2.64
N ARG A 228 15.66 -11.95 -3.04
CA ARG A 228 16.52 -12.70 -2.12
C ARG A 228 16.94 -11.84 -0.92
N VAL A 229 17.37 -10.61 -1.18
CA VAL A 229 17.75 -9.67 -0.12
C VAL A 229 16.55 -9.28 0.74
N LEU A 230 15.37 -9.05 0.14
CA LEU A 230 14.15 -8.80 0.90
C LEU A 230 13.84 -9.96 1.85
N PHE A 231 13.82 -11.20 1.36
CA PHE A 231 13.53 -12.37 2.18
C PHE A 231 14.54 -12.53 3.32
N ASP A 232 15.83 -12.26 3.06
CA ASP A 232 16.85 -12.27 4.11
C ASP A 232 16.58 -11.22 5.19
N ARG A 233 16.23 -9.99 4.81
CA ARG A 233 15.86 -8.91 5.75
C ARG A 233 14.59 -9.18 6.54
N LEU A 234 13.74 -10.08 6.06
CA LEU A 234 12.50 -10.49 6.72
C LEU A 234 12.67 -11.74 7.59
N ASP A 235 13.89 -12.25 7.74
CA ASP A 235 14.20 -13.53 8.39
C ASP A 235 13.48 -14.72 7.71
N LEU A 236 13.32 -14.66 6.39
CA LEU A 236 12.64 -15.64 5.53
C LEU A 236 13.57 -16.31 4.51
N SER A 237 14.89 -16.27 4.70
CA SER A 237 15.87 -16.78 3.73
C SER A 237 15.64 -18.25 3.34
N SER A 238 15.14 -19.08 4.27
CA SER A 238 14.80 -20.49 4.04
C SER A 238 13.57 -20.70 3.15
N SER A 239 12.68 -19.70 3.07
CA SER A 239 11.47 -19.73 2.24
C SER A 239 11.69 -19.16 0.85
N PHE A 240 12.87 -18.56 0.58
CA PHE A 240 13.20 -18.03 -0.73
C PHE A 240 13.50 -19.15 -1.71
N THR A 241 12.85 -19.11 -2.88
CA THR A 241 13.22 -19.93 -4.03
C THR A 241 13.21 -19.07 -5.29
N GLU A 242 14.16 -19.28 -6.20
CA GLU A 242 14.18 -18.55 -7.48
C GLU A 242 12.91 -18.83 -8.30
N ASN A 243 12.39 -20.06 -8.25
CA ASN A 243 11.15 -20.45 -8.92
C ASN A 243 9.93 -19.64 -8.47
N ALA A 244 9.85 -19.27 -7.19
CA ALA A 244 8.79 -18.39 -6.69
C ALA A 244 8.87 -16.97 -7.29
N VAL A 245 10.01 -16.58 -7.88
CA VAL A 245 10.18 -15.31 -8.60
C VAL A 245 9.92 -15.48 -10.09
N THR A 246 10.43 -16.54 -10.70
CA THR A 246 10.53 -16.68 -12.17
C THR A 246 9.43 -17.49 -12.83
N SER A 247 8.59 -18.21 -12.06
CA SER A 247 7.71 -19.24 -12.64
C SER A 247 6.36 -19.33 -11.91
N TRP A 248 5.50 -18.34 -12.14
CA TRP A 248 4.10 -18.36 -11.76
C TRP A 248 3.32 -19.04 -12.89
N ARG A 249 2.83 -20.26 -12.65
CA ARG A 249 2.09 -21.03 -13.67
C ARG A 249 0.71 -20.41 -13.92
N GLU A 250 0.21 -20.57 -15.14
CA GLU A 250 -1.10 -20.01 -15.53
C GLU A 250 -2.26 -20.68 -14.78
N PRO A 251 -3.37 -19.96 -14.51
CA PRO A 251 -4.58 -20.55 -13.96
C PRO A 251 -5.15 -21.61 -14.92
N GLY A 252 -5.15 -22.89 -14.51
CA GLY A 252 -5.68 -23.99 -15.33
C GLY A 252 -4.93 -25.33 -15.19
N ASP A 253 -3.75 -25.33 -14.59
CA ASP A 253 -3.01 -26.56 -14.29
C ASP A 253 -3.69 -27.32 -13.13
N VAL A 254 -4.10 -28.57 -13.35
CA VAL A 254 -4.98 -29.38 -12.45
C VAL A 254 -4.30 -29.78 -11.12
N GLN A 255 -3.07 -29.32 -10.87
CA GLN A 255 -2.34 -29.40 -9.59
C GLN A 255 -1.93 -28.01 -9.03
N ALA A 256 -2.56 -26.92 -9.47
CA ALA A 256 -2.22 -25.55 -9.07
C ALA A 256 -2.63 -25.20 -7.62
N ASN A 257 -1.88 -25.67 -6.63
CA ASN A 257 -2.15 -25.41 -5.21
C ASN A 257 -1.14 -24.48 -4.51
N ASN A 258 -0.47 -23.57 -5.23
CA ASN A 258 0.59 -22.74 -4.63
C ASN A 258 0.34 -21.22 -4.61
N ALA A 259 -0.82 -20.70 -5.04
CA ALA A 259 -1.11 -19.26 -4.88
C ALA A 259 -2.14 -19.06 -3.74
N ARG A 260 -1.68 -18.92 -2.50
CA ARG A 260 -2.56 -18.68 -1.33
C ARG A 260 -2.96 -17.21 -1.17
N VAL A 261 -3.34 -16.56 -2.27
CA VAL A 261 -3.86 -15.18 -2.22
C VAL A 261 -5.32 -15.21 -1.79
N ILE A 262 -5.61 -14.53 -0.68
CA ILE A 262 -6.93 -14.50 -0.05
C ILE A 262 -7.56 -13.13 -0.27
N PHE A 263 -8.69 -13.09 -0.97
CA PHE A 263 -9.44 -11.86 -1.22
C PHE A 263 -10.57 -11.71 -0.19
N PRO A 264 -10.70 -10.55 0.47
CA PRO A 264 -11.80 -10.28 1.37
C PRO A 264 -13.11 -10.14 0.59
N SER A 265 -14.22 -10.31 1.30
CA SER A 265 -15.51 -9.80 0.83
C SER A 265 -15.49 -8.28 0.93
N GLU A 266 -15.94 -7.59 -0.12
CA GLU A 266 -16.16 -6.14 -0.13
C GLU A 266 -17.39 -5.80 -1.00
N ALA A 267 -17.94 -4.59 -0.81
CA ALA A 267 -19.02 -4.09 -1.66
C ALA A 267 -18.66 -4.16 -3.15
N THR A 268 -19.60 -4.64 -3.98
CA THR A 268 -19.40 -4.92 -5.41
C THR A 268 -18.95 -3.71 -6.22
N ILE A 269 -19.28 -2.50 -5.78
CA ILE A 269 -18.90 -1.24 -6.44
C ILE A 269 -17.38 -1.05 -6.50
N TYR A 270 -16.64 -1.69 -5.60
CA TYR A 270 -15.17 -1.61 -5.53
C TYR A 270 -14.46 -2.68 -6.36
N LYS A 271 -15.20 -3.69 -6.84
CA LYS A 271 -14.65 -4.74 -7.69
C LYS A 271 -14.38 -4.15 -9.07
N VAL A 272 -13.12 -4.23 -9.51
CA VAL A 272 -12.71 -3.83 -10.85
C VAL A 272 -12.33 -5.09 -11.64
N PRO A 273 -13.09 -5.46 -12.67
CA PRO A 273 -12.73 -6.56 -13.56
C PRO A 273 -11.33 -6.37 -14.15
N ASN A 274 -10.54 -7.43 -14.21
CA ASN A 274 -9.20 -7.44 -14.83
C ASN A 274 -8.19 -6.44 -14.21
N LEU A 275 -8.42 -5.99 -12.96
CA LEU A 275 -7.46 -5.14 -12.24
C LEU A 275 -6.17 -5.88 -11.88
N HIS A 276 -6.28 -7.21 -11.72
CA HIS A 276 -5.17 -8.11 -11.45
C HIS A 276 -4.73 -8.74 -12.76
N THR A 277 -3.49 -8.48 -13.17
CA THR A 277 -2.88 -9.13 -14.34
C THR A 277 -2.47 -10.55 -13.97
N SER A 278 -2.71 -11.50 -14.87
CA SER A 278 -2.15 -12.85 -14.83
C SER A 278 -0.71 -12.80 -15.33
N ASP A 279 0.19 -12.22 -14.53
CA ASP A 279 1.63 -12.29 -14.83
C ASP A 279 2.14 -13.70 -14.53
N SER A 280 3.10 -14.17 -15.32
CA SER A 280 3.75 -15.47 -15.18
C SER A 280 5.04 -15.44 -14.34
N ALA A 281 5.43 -14.27 -13.83
CA ALA A 281 6.60 -14.07 -13.00
C ALA A 281 6.57 -12.72 -12.29
N TYR A 282 7.37 -12.58 -11.24
CA TYR A 282 7.67 -11.30 -10.60
C TYR A 282 8.64 -10.49 -11.48
N ARG A 283 8.17 -9.38 -12.06
CA ARG A 283 9.00 -8.54 -12.94
C ARG A 283 8.64 -7.06 -12.85
N TYR A 284 9.64 -6.22 -13.11
CA TYR A 284 9.43 -4.79 -13.32
C TYR A 284 8.68 -4.55 -14.64
N GLN A 285 7.57 -3.83 -14.56
CA GLN A 285 6.83 -3.35 -15.72
C GLN A 285 7.05 -1.85 -15.87
N ARG A 286 7.85 -1.45 -16.86
CA ARG A 286 8.01 -0.04 -17.22
C ARG A 286 6.66 0.53 -17.68
N ARG A 287 6.37 1.78 -17.30
CA ARG A 287 5.19 2.50 -17.77
C ARG A 287 5.64 3.69 -18.62
N ALA A 288 4.92 3.94 -19.71
CA ALA A 288 5.11 5.15 -20.48
C ALA A 288 4.49 6.32 -19.72
N THR A 289 5.22 7.42 -19.60
CA THR A 289 4.79 8.64 -18.89
C THR A 289 4.45 9.78 -19.84
N ALA A 290 4.62 9.59 -21.15
CA ALA A 290 4.38 10.59 -22.19
C ALA A 290 2.91 11.07 -22.26
N SER A 291 1.97 10.33 -21.65
CA SER A 291 0.57 10.74 -21.54
C SER A 291 0.30 11.72 -20.40
N LEU A 292 1.28 12.01 -19.54
CA LEU A 292 1.16 12.98 -18.46
C LEU A 292 1.48 14.38 -18.96
N SER A 293 0.70 15.37 -18.54
CA SER A 293 0.97 16.77 -18.87
C SER A 293 2.03 17.37 -17.94
N GLU A 294 2.71 18.42 -18.40
CA GLU A 294 3.66 19.18 -17.58
C GLU A 294 3.01 19.69 -16.30
N ALA A 295 1.78 20.21 -16.38
CA ALA A 295 1.02 20.66 -15.22
C ALA A 295 0.78 19.54 -14.17
N GLN A 296 0.58 18.30 -14.61
CA GLN A 296 0.46 17.16 -13.68
C GLN A 296 1.79 16.87 -12.98
N LEU A 297 2.91 16.94 -13.72
CA LEU A 297 4.25 16.73 -13.16
C LEU A 297 4.64 17.84 -12.18
N GLU A 298 4.33 19.10 -12.51
CA GLU A 298 4.53 20.26 -11.63
C GLU A 298 3.76 20.13 -10.31
N VAL A 299 2.54 19.58 -10.35
CA VAL A 299 1.76 19.29 -9.13
C VAL A 299 2.50 18.30 -8.22
N LEU A 300 3.15 17.28 -8.79
CA LEU A 300 3.90 16.30 -8.00
C LEU A 300 5.12 16.93 -7.31
N GLU A 301 5.84 17.80 -8.02
CA GLU A 301 6.98 18.53 -7.43
C GLU A 301 6.50 19.51 -6.36
N ARG A 302 5.56 20.40 -6.69
CA ARG A 302 5.07 21.46 -5.79
C ARG A 302 4.48 20.91 -4.48
N CYS A 303 3.76 19.78 -4.56
CA CYS A 303 3.17 19.15 -3.39
C CYS A 303 4.17 18.25 -2.61
N GLY A 304 5.41 18.10 -3.07
CA GLY A 304 6.45 17.33 -2.37
C GLY A 304 6.35 15.82 -2.55
N VAL A 305 5.64 15.33 -3.57
CA VAL A 305 5.54 13.88 -3.86
C VAL A 305 6.91 13.34 -4.29
N ASN A 306 7.65 14.12 -5.07
CA ASN A 306 8.98 13.74 -5.54
C ASN A 306 10.01 13.69 -4.39
N ASP A 307 9.91 14.59 -3.41
CA ASP A 307 10.73 14.54 -2.18
C ASP A 307 10.45 13.28 -1.36
N ALA A 308 9.17 12.94 -1.17
CA ALA A 308 8.79 11.73 -0.46
C ALA A 308 9.35 10.47 -1.15
N TYR A 309 9.29 10.43 -2.48
CA TYR A 309 9.87 9.35 -3.26
C TYR A 309 11.41 9.29 -3.15
N ARG A 310 12.11 10.43 -3.22
CA ARG A 310 13.57 10.50 -2.99
C ARG A 310 13.96 9.92 -1.63
N ALA A 311 13.23 10.26 -0.58
CA ALA A 311 13.44 9.70 0.75
C ALA A 311 13.22 8.17 0.79
N SER A 312 12.18 7.68 0.11
CA SER A 312 11.89 6.25 -0.04
C SER A 312 13.00 5.50 -0.78
N VAL A 313 13.54 6.07 -1.86
CA VAL A 313 14.70 5.53 -2.59
C VAL A 313 15.93 5.44 -1.68
N ALA A 314 16.26 6.52 -0.97
CA ALA A 314 17.40 6.52 -0.05
C ALA A 314 17.26 5.46 1.05
N ALA A 315 16.04 5.30 1.61
CA ALA A 315 15.76 4.26 2.59
C ALA A 315 15.86 2.86 2.00
N CYS A 316 15.34 2.63 0.80
CA CYS A 316 15.45 1.35 0.09
C CYS A 316 16.90 0.96 -0.19
N VAL A 317 17.74 1.92 -0.60
CA VAL A 317 19.18 1.69 -0.81
C VAL A 317 19.86 1.22 0.49
N ARG A 318 19.56 1.86 1.63
CA ARG A 318 20.08 1.44 2.94
C ARG A 318 19.55 0.06 3.36
N ASP A 319 18.25 -0.15 3.23
CA ASP A 319 17.58 -1.37 3.68
C ASP A 319 17.99 -2.60 2.87
N LEU A 320 18.25 -2.44 1.57
CA LEU A 320 18.71 -3.52 0.70
C LEU A 320 20.23 -3.57 0.53
N GLY A 321 20.97 -2.65 1.16
CA GLY A 321 22.44 -2.61 1.08
C GLY A 321 22.98 -2.43 -0.34
N LEU A 322 22.29 -1.62 -1.17
CA LEU A 322 22.66 -1.43 -2.57
C LEU A 322 23.89 -0.52 -2.69
N ASN A 323 24.89 -0.94 -3.45
CA ASN A 323 26.05 -0.10 -3.75
C ASN A 323 25.71 1.01 -4.75
N ALA A 324 26.55 2.05 -4.83
CA ALA A 324 26.29 3.22 -5.68
C ALA A 324 26.05 2.88 -7.16
N ALA A 325 26.81 1.93 -7.73
CA ALA A 325 26.65 1.52 -9.12
C ALA A 325 25.29 0.84 -9.37
N MET A 326 24.88 -0.04 -8.44
CA MET A 326 23.59 -0.70 -8.48
C MET A 326 22.45 0.30 -8.33
N SER A 327 22.56 1.21 -7.35
CA SER A 327 21.56 2.25 -7.10
C SER A 327 21.39 3.19 -8.30
N ALA A 328 22.48 3.65 -8.91
CA ALA A 328 22.42 4.46 -10.12
C ALA A 328 21.74 3.72 -11.29
N ARG A 329 22.02 2.42 -11.47
CA ARG A 329 21.39 1.60 -12.51
C ARG A 329 19.89 1.37 -12.27
N LEU A 330 19.49 1.16 -11.01
CA LEU A 330 18.10 0.87 -10.64
C LEU A 330 17.22 2.13 -10.62
N PHE A 331 17.73 3.24 -10.10
CA PHE A 331 16.92 4.44 -9.85
C PHE A 331 17.27 5.62 -10.76
N GLY A 332 18.41 5.61 -11.46
CA GLY A 332 18.84 6.70 -12.34
C GLY A 332 19.03 8.00 -11.56
N ASP A 333 18.53 9.10 -12.12
CA ASP A 333 18.64 10.46 -11.57
C ASP A 333 18.02 10.59 -10.17
N TRP A 334 17.06 9.72 -9.83
CA TRP A 334 16.45 9.70 -8.50
C TRP A 334 17.42 9.30 -7.39
N PHE A 335 18.48 8.56 -7.71
CA PHE A 335 19.55 8.26 -6.75
C PHE A 335 20.55 9.40 -6.65
N ALA A 336 20.92 10.04 -7.77
CA ALA A 336 21.87 11.15 -7.78
C ALA A 336 21.38 12.36 -6.97
N ALA A 337 20.06 12.55 -6.88
CA ALA A 337 19.43 13.60 -6.07
C ALA A 337 19.13 13.19 -4.62
N ALA A 338 19.32 11.90 -4.26
CA ALA A 338 19.00 11.36 -2.93
C ALA A 338 20.25 10.94 -2.11
N ALA A 339 21.41 10.81 -2.77
CA ALA A 339 22.72 10.55 -2.16
C ALA A 339 23.35 11.84 -1.61
#